data_AF-A0A8J7KS49-F1
#
_entry.id   AF-A0A8J7KS49-F1
#
_cell.length_a   1.000
_cell.length_b   1.000
_cell.length_c   1.000
_cell.angle_alpha   90.00
_cell.angle_beta   90.00
_cell.angle_gamma   90.00
#
_symmetry.space_group_name_H-M   'P 1'
#
loop_
_entity.id
_entity.type
_entity.pdbx_description
1 polymer ?
#
loop_
_entity_poly.entity_id
_entity_poly.type
_entity_poly.pdbx_seq_one_letter_code
_entity_poly.pdbx_strand_id
1 'polypeptide(L)' 'MATKEETKKIALKAIEDDAFRAELEKDPAKAASSIGITLSAEDVEAIKNQVESAKSAGSRESKSIFFI' A
#
# COMPACT_ATOMS: atom_id res chain seq x y z
N MET A 1 11.49 13.90 0.95
CA MET A 1 11.78 12.49 1.25
C MET A 1 10.83 12.09 2.35
N ALA A 2 9.91 11.17 2.07
CA ALA A 2 9.07 10.61 3.12
C ALA A 2 9.96 9.78 4.05
N THR A 3 9.80 9.96 5.35
CA THR A 3 10.50 9.14 6.34
C THR A 3 9.82 7.77 6.45
N LYS A 4 10.55 6.72 6.87
CA LYS A 4 9.99 5.37 7.08
C LYS A 4 8.73 5.36 7.97
N GLU A 5 8.60 6.31 8.89
CA GLU A 5 7.41 6.49 9.73
C GLU A 5 6.20 7.01 8.94
N GLU A 6 6.42 7.94 8.00
CA GLU A 6 5.38 8.45 7.11
C GLU A 6 4.87 7.36 6.17
N THR A 7 5.78 6.55 5.61
CA THR A 7 5.42 5.38 4.78
C THR A 7 4.58 4.37 5.57
N LYS A 8 4.90 4.15 6.85
CA LYS A 8 4.08 3.30 7.73
C LYS A 8 2.70 3.88 8.01
N LYS A 9 2.59 5.19 8.24
CA LYS A 9 1.29 5.86 8.43
C LYS A 9 0.41 5.72 7.19
N ILE A 10 0.99 5.88 6.01
CA ILE A 10 0.31 5.65 4.73
C ILE A 10 -0.20 4.20 4.64
N ALA A 11 0.65 3.22 4.96
CA ALA A 11 0.27 1.81 4.93
C ALA A 11 -0.82 1.46 5.95
N LEU A 12 -0.74 1.99 7.18
CA LEU A 12 -1.77 1.82 8.21
C LEU A 12 -3.11 2.41 7.76
N LYS A 13 -3.09 3.63 7.22
CA LYS A 13 -4.28 4.29 6.68
C LYS A 13 -4.91 3.48 5.55
N ALA A 14 -4.10 2.88 4.68
CA ALA A 14 -4.57 2.00 3.60
C ALA A 14 -5.12 0.64 4.08
N ILE A 15 -4.85 0.24 5.33
CA ILE A 15 -5.48 -0.94 5.95
C ILE A 15 -6.82 -0.56 6.57
N GLU A 16 -6.92 0.63 7.16
CA GLU A 16 -8.13 1.12 7.85
C GLU A 16 -9.17 1.76 6.92
N ASP A 17 -8.75 2.25 5.76
CA ASP A 17 -9.56 3.06 4.85
C ASP A 17 -9.46 2.52 3.41
N ASP A 18 -10.46 1.72 3.01
CA ASP A 18 -10.50 1.08 1.68
C ASP A 18 -10.52 2.10 0.52
N ALA A 19 -11.12 3.29 0.74
CA ALA A 19 -11.11 4.36 -0.26
C ALA A 19 -9.70 4.93 -0.44
N PHE A 20 -8.98 5.16 0.66
CA PHE A 20 -7.57 5.54 0.63
C PHE A 20 -6.71 4.47 -0.03
N ARG A 21 -6.97 3.18 0.25
CA ARG A 21 -6.27 2.06 -0.37
C ARG A 21 -6.45 2.04 -1.89
N ALA A 22 -7.67 2.22 -2.38
CA ALA A 22 -7.97 2.26 -3.80
C ALA A 22 -7.30 3.45 -4.50
N GLU A 23 -7.23 4.61 -3.82
CA GLU A 23 -6.50 5.77 -4.34
C GLU A 23 -4.98 5.56 -4.25
N LEU A 24 -4.47 4.86 -3.23
CA LEU A 24 -3.06 4.53 -3.10
C LEU A 24 -2.58 3.49 -4.13
N GLU A 25 -3.43 2.53 -4.51
CA GLU A 25 -3.16 1.58 -5.61
C GLU A 25 -3.10 2.28 -6.98
N LYS A 26 -3.87 3.36 -7.17
CA LYS A 26 -3.86 4.15 -8.41
C LYS A 26 -2.74 5.19 -8.43
N ASP A 27 -2.68 5.99 -7.38
CA ASP A 27 -1.82 7.17 -7.22
C ASP A 27 -1.33 7.29 -5.76
N PRO A 28 -0.26 6.56 -5.39
CA PRO A 28 0.29 6.60 -4.03
C PRO A 28 0.78 7.99 -3.64
N ALA A 29 1.35 8.77 -4.58
CA ALA A 29 1.77 10.15 -4.34
C ALA A 29 0.61 11.06 -3.94
N LYS A 30 -0.56 10.86 -4.57
CA LYS A 30 -1.76 11.65 -4.33
C LYS A 30 -2.42 11.26 -3.01
N ALA A 31 -2.50 9.95 -2.72
CA ALA A 31 -2.98 9.44 -1.44
C ALA A 31 -2.13 9.97 -0.28
N ALA A 32 -0.80 9.90 -0.38
CA ALA A 32 0.10 10.45 0.62
C ALA A 32 -0.04 11.98 0.78
N SER A 33 -0.17 12.72 -0.33
CA SER A 33 -0.40 14.17 -0.29
C SER A 33 -1.69 14.52 0.44
N SER A 34 -2.71 13.66 0.36
CA SER A 34 -4.00 13.85 1.02
C SER A 34 -3.92 13.79 2.55
N ILE A 35 -2.85 13.23 3.11
CA ILE A 35 -2.56 13.21 4.55
C ILE A 35 -1.35 14.08 4.91
N GLY A 36 -0.90 14.95 4.00
CA GLY A 36 0.19 15.89 4.20
C GLY A 36 1.59 15.29 4.05
N ILE A 37 1.72 14.11 3.45
CA ILE A 37 2.99 13.41 3.25
C ILE A 37 3.43 13.55 1.81
N THR A 38 4.67 13.98 1.60
CA THR A 38 5.26 14.08 0.25
C THR A 38 6.14 12.86 -0.03
N LEU A 39 5.62 11.92 -0.82
CA LEU A 39 6.39 10.77 -1.30
C LEU A 39 7.32 11.17 -2.45
N SER A 40 8.57 10.71 -2.40
CA SER A 40 9.45 10.75 -3.57
C SER A 40 9.07 9.66 -4.57
N ALA A 41 9.49 9.77 -5.83
CA ALA A 41 9.27 8.73 -6.85
C ALA A 41 9.80 7.35 -6.41
N GLU A 42 10.92 7.34 -5.70
CA GLU A 42 11.56 6.17 -5.10
C GLU A 42 10.64 5.48 -4.07
N ASP A 43 9.98 6.27 -3.21
CA ASP A 43 9.03 5.78 -2.22
C ASP A 43 7.74 5.25 -2.86
N VAL A 44 7.27 5.92 -3.92
CA VAL A 44 6.11 5.50 -4.71
C VAL A 44 6.34 4.11 -5.30
N GLU A 45 7.50 3.88 -5.91
CA GLU A 45 7.84 2.56 -6.46
C GLU A 45 7.96 1.49 -5.36
N ALA A 46 8.57 1.83 -4.22
CA ALA A 46 8.70 0.91 -3.09
C ALA A 46 7.33 0.51 -2.51
N ILE A 47 6.41 1.46 -2.33
CA ILE A 47 5.05 1.19 -1.86
C ILE A 47 4.28 0.36 -2.88
N LYS A 48 4.36 0.71 -4.17
CA LYS A 48 3.64 -0.01 -5.23
C LYS A 48 4.09 -1.47 -5.31
N ASN A 49 5.39 -1.71 -5.18
CA ASN A 49 5.98 -3.04 -5.14
C ASN A 49 5.59 -3.82 -3.87
N GLN A 50 5.54 -3.16 -2.72
CA GLN A 50 5.03 -3.75 -1.47
C GLN A 50 3.53 -4.09 -1.54
N VAL A 51 2.71 -3.22 -2.14
CA VAL A 51 1.25 -3.43 -2.28
C VAL A 51 0.97 -4.55 -3.28
N GLU A 52 1.67 -4.61 -4.42
CA GLU A 52 1.59 -5.75 -5.34
C GLU A 52 2.04 -7.05 -4.68
N SER A 53 3.16 -7.02 -3.95
CA SER A 53 3.64 -8.19 -3.20
C SER A 53 2.65 -8.62 -2.11
N ALA A 54 2.04 -7.68 -1.40
CA ALA A 54 1.03 -7.96 -0.37
C ALA A 54 -0.28 -8.50 -0.98
N LYS A 55 -0.67 -8.03 -2.17
CA LYS A 55 -1.82 -8.56 -2.94
C LYS A 55 -1.57 -10.00 -3.41
N SER A 56 -0.32 -10.29 -3.79
CA SER A 56 0.13 -11.64 -4.17
C SER A 56 0.21 -12.57 -2.95
N ALA A 57 0.62 -12.05 -1.77
CA ALA A 57 0.64 -12.80 -0.52
C ALA A 57 -0.76 -13.07 0.05
N GLY A 58 -1.67 -12.09 0.00
CA GLY A 58 -3.07 -12.25 0.41
C GLY A 58 -3.87 -13.22 -0.47
N SER A 59 -3.39 -13.52 -1.68
CA SER A 59 -4.00 -14.50 -2.59
C SER A 59 -3.43 -15.92 -2.42
N ARG A 60 -2.39 -16.11 -1.61
CA ARG A 60 -1.68 -17.40 -1.52
C ARG A 60 -2.04 -18.24 -0.29
N GLU A 61 -2.81 -17.70 0.66
CA GLU A 61 -3.24 -18.47 1.84
C GLU A 61 -4.65 -19.05 1.74
N SER A 62 -5.47 -18.63 0.76
CA SER A 62 -6.83 -19.18 0.60
C SER A 62 -6.95 -20.31 -0.44
N LYS A 63 -5.86 -20.77 -1.06
CA LYS A 63 -5.93 -21.76 -2.17
C LYS A 63 -5.38 -23.16 -1.88
N SER A 64 -5.01 -23.47 -0.63
CA SER A 64 -4.44 -24.79 -0.31
C SER A 64 -5.09 -25.54 0.86
N ILE A 65 -6.24 -25.08 1.37
CA ILE A 65 -6.99 -25.79 2.43
C ILE A 65 -8.27 -26.48 1.94
N PHE A 66 -8.56 -26.43 0.64
CA PHE A 66 -9.79 -27.00 0.10
C PHE A 66 -9.57 -27.66 -1.26
N PHE A 67 -8.77 -28.72 -1.32
CA PHE A 67 -9.02 -29.82 -2.27
C PHE A 67 -8.11 -31.04 -1.99
N ILE A 68 -8.79 -32.16 -1.71
CA ILE A 68 -8.34 -33.58 -1.76
C ILE A 68 -7.49 -34.07 -0.58
#